data_AF-A0A942G7M3-F1
#
_entry.id   AF-A0A942G7M3-F1
#
_cell.length_a   1.000
_cell.length_b   1.000
_cell.length_c   1.000
_cell.angle_alpha   90.00
_cell.angle_beta   90.00
_cell.angle_gamma   90.00
#
_symmetry.space_group_name_H-M   'P 1'
#
loop_
_entity.id
_entity.type
_entity.pdbx_description
1 polymer ?
#
loop_
_entity_poly.entity_id
_entity_poly.type
_entity_poly.pdbx_seq_one_letter_code
_entity_poly.pdbx_strand_id
1 'polypeptide(L)'
;GRLKYNRCLVSSTELESPYRRYRFTESGVSPRALPGMFPGEVVLVDSDEHDQNGHIIEDAATRRLMVEKRLAKLKALAAEMDEPELYGDPDAEILLLGWGSTYGVLREAVDRLFTAGLKAALLHFSDLWPLPASRLTDLLTRAKYSFCVENNAVGQLASLIRRQTGLMVERQILKYDGRPFLPGEVVQEVQRHV
;
A
#
# COMPACT_ATOMS: atom_id res chain seq x y z
N GLY A 1 -2.68 7.85 -18.12
CA GLY A 1 -3.10 6.53 -17.60
C GLY A 1 -1.91 5.59 -17.66
N ARG A 2 -1.42 5.11 -16.52
CA ARG A 2 -0.13 4.41 -16.38
C ARG A 2 -0.26 2.92 -15.98
N LEU A 3 -1.49 2.37 -15.99
CA LEU A 3 -1.74 0.97 -15.63
C LEU A 3 -1.76 0.09 -16.88
N LYS A 4 -0.74 -0.77 -17.03
CA LYS A 4 -0.74 -1.86 -18.02
C LYS A 4 -1.35 -3.10 -17.37
N TYR A 5 -2.49 -3.55 -17.88
CA TYR A 5 -3.17 -4.74 -17.35
C TYR A 5 -2.54 -6.02 -17.90
N ASN A 6 -1.63 -6.65 -17.15
CA ASN A 6 -1.22 -8.02 -17.42
C ASN A 6 -2.11 -8.99 -16.63
N ARG A 7 -2.98 -9.70 -17.35
CA ARG A 7 -3.93 -10.65 -16.76
C ARG A 7 -3.33 -12.04 -16.46
N CYS A 8 -2.03 -12.22 -16.77
CA CYS A 8 -1.26 -13.46 -16.65
C CYS A 8 -1.99 -14.65 -17.28
N LEU A 9 -2.64 -14.42 -18.43
CA LEU A 9 -3.35 -15.49 -19.13
C LEU A 9 -2.35 -16.43 -19.78
N VAL A 10 -2.50 -17.74 -19.53
CA VAL A 10 -1.67 -18.76 -20.17
C VAL A 10 -2.06 -18.88 -21.64
N SER A 11 -1.07 -18.99 -22.52
CA SER A 11 -1.30 -19.29 -23.94
C SER A 11 -1.41 -20.80 -24.17
N SER A 12 -1.96 -21.20 -25.32
CA SER A 12 -2.02 -22.62 -25.71
C SER A 12 -0.64 -23.28 -25.80
N THR A 13 0.40 -22.51 -26.17
CA THR A 13 1.78 -22.97 -26.27
C THR A 13 2.48 -23.15 -24.92
N GLU A 14 1.98 -22.50 -23.86
CA GLU A 14 2.55 -22.55 -22.50
C GLU A 14 1.75 -23.45 -21.54
N LEU A 15 0.64 -24.01 -22.03
CA LEU A 15 -0.25 -24.84 -21.25
C LEU A 15 0.35 -26.22 -21.05
N GLU A 16 0.59 -26.58 -19.79
CA GLU A 16 0.93 -27.95 -19.39
C GLU A 16 -0.35 -28.70 -19.04
N SER A 17 -0.56 -29.89 -19.63
CA SER A 17 -1.67 -30.78 -19.32
C SER A 17 -1.21 -31.93 -18.39
N PRO A 18 -1.93 -32.24 -17.29
CA PRO A 18 -3.13 -31.55 -16.82
C PRO A 18 -2.84 -30.13 -16.31
N TYR A 19 -3.76 -29.20 -16.56
CA TYR A 19 -3.63 -27.80 -16.15
C TYR A 19 -3.66 -27.66 -14.62
N ARG A 20 -2.65 -26.96 -14.10
CA ARG A 20 -2.46 -26.69 -12.67
C ARG A 20 -2.72 -25.22 -12.36
N ARG A 21 -3.95 -24.90 -11.93
CA ARG A 21 -4.36 -23.51 -11.63
C ARG A 21 -3.46 -22.82 -10.62
N TYR A 22 -2.93 -23.56 -9.65
CA TYR A 22 -2.09 -23.06 -8.56
C TYR A 22 -0.65 -23.58 -8.67
N ARG A 23 -0.17 -23.84 -9.89
CA ARG A 23 1.21 -24.26 -10.16
C ARG A 23 2.23 -23.41 -9.41
N PHE A 24 3.21 -24.06 -8.78
CA PHE A 24 4.35 -23.39 -8.15
C PHE A 24 5.21 -22.71 -9.22
N THR A 25 5.57 -21.46 -8.95
CA THR A 25 6.46 -20.65 -9.77
C THR A 25 7.35 -19.84 -8.84
N GLU A 26 8.52 -19.42 -9.32
CA GLU A 26 9.46 -18.61 -8.53
C GLU A 26 8.82 -17.30 -8.03
N SER A 27 8.01 -16.65 -8.86
CA SER A 27 7.28 -15.42 -8.50
C SER A 27 6.05 -15.66 -7.62
N GLY A 28 5.62 -16.92 -7.44
CA GLY A 28 4.35 -17.28 -6.80
C GLY A 28 3.10 -16.98 -7.65
N VAL A 29 3.25 -16.34 -8.83
CA VAL A 29 2.17 -16.07 -9.79
C VAL A 29 2.01 -17.28 -10.70
N SER A 30 0.90 -18.00 -10.55
CA SER A 30 0.58 -19.14 -11.42
C SER A 30 -0.05 -18.65 -12.73
N PRO A 31 0.28 -19.25 -13.89
CA PRO A 31 -0.40 -18.96 -15.15
C PRO A 31 -1.90 -19.21 -15.02
N ARG A 32 -2.70 -18.31 -15.58
CA ARG A 32 -4.15 -18.32 -15.40
C ARG A 32 -4.86 -18.71 -16.69
N ALA A 33 -5.62 -19.80 -16.70
CA ALA A 33 -6.60 -20.08 -17.72
C ALA A 33 -7.98 -19.56 -17.28
N LEU A 34 -8.87 -19.32 -18.24
CA LEU A 34 -10.29 -19.07 -17.98
C LEU A 34 -11.08 -20.38 -18.16
N PRO A 35 -12.21 -20.57 -17.45
CA PRO A 35 -13.11 -21.69 -17.73
C PRO A 35 -13.49 -21.75 -19.22
N GLY A 36 -13.39 -22.93 -19.82
CA GLY A 36 -13.67 -23.14 -21.25
C GLY A 36 -12.59 -22.63 -22.22
N MET A 37 -11.48 -22.09 -21.72
CA MET A 37 -10.41 -21.57 -22.59
C MET A 37 -9.67 -22.66 -23.37
N PHE A 38 -9.52 -23.85 -22.78
CA PHE A 38 -8.82 -24.98 -23.39
C PHE A 38 -9.68 -26.25 -23.30
N PRO A 39 -9.99 -26.91 -24.43
CA PRO A 39 -10.75 -28.15 -24.43
C PRO A 39 -10.08 -29.24 -23.59
N GLY A 40 -10.87 -29.93 -22.74
CA GLY A 40 -10.39 -31.03 -21.89
C GLY A 40 -9.70 -30.59 -20.60
N GLU A 41 -9.42 -29.30 -20.42
CA GLU A 41 -8.78 -28.79 -19.20
C GLU A 41 -9.80 -28.30 -18.18
N VAL A 42 -9.49 -28.53 -16.91
CA VAL A 42 -10.33 -28.13 -15.77
C VAL A 42 -9.70 -26.94 -15.07
N VAL A 43 -10.48 -25.87 -14.87
CA VAL A 43 -10.10 -24.74 -14.03
C VAL A 43 -10.82 -24.88 -12.70
N LEU A 44 -10.18 -25.57 -11.75
CA LEU A 44 -10.69 -25.72 -10.38
C LEU A 44 -10.23 -24.55 -9.51
N VAL A 45 -11.16 -24.00 -8.72
CA VAL A 45 -10.92 -22.88 -7.81
C VAL A 45 -11.61 -23.21 -6.48
N ASP A 46 -10.86 -23.11 -5.39
CA ASP A 46 -11.34 -23.43 -4.05
C ASP A 46 -10.88 -22.37 -3.04
N SER A 47 -11.66 -22.20 -1.97
CA SER A 47 -11.35 -21.36 -0.81
C SER A 47 -10.65 -22.12 0.32
N ASP A 48 -10.91 -23.43 0.45
CA ASP A 48 -10.14 -24.28 1.36
C ASP A 48 -8.68 -24.35 0.88
N GLU A 49 -7.76 -24.75 1.75
CA GLU A 49 -6.39 -24.96 1.27
C GLU A 49 -6.38 -26.06 0.20
N HIS A 50 -5.58 -25.84 -0.84
CA HIS A 50 -5.59 -26.71 -2.01
C HIS A 50 -4.20 -26.99 -2.54
N ASP A 51 -4.09 -28.09 -3.29
CA ASP A 51 -2.90 -28.43 -4.07
C ASP A 51 -2.76 -27.57 -5.35
N GLN A 52 -1.77 -27.88 -6.18
CA GLN A 52 -1.53 -27.14 -7.43
C GLN A 52 -2.67 -27.28 -8.46
N ASN A 53 -3.48 -28.33 -8.34
CA ASN A 53 -4.64 -28.59 -9.19
C ASN A 53 -5.89 -27.86 -8.69
N GLY A 54 -5.91 -27.46 -7.42
CA GLY A 54 -7.06 -26.83 -6.77
C GLY A 54 -7.89 -27.78 -5.91
N HIS A 55 -7.45 -29.02 -5.70
CA HIS A 55 -8.16 -29.96 -4.83
C HIS A 55 -7.83 -29.68 -3.36
N ILE A 56 -8.83 -29.81 -2.51
CA ILE A 56 -8.72 -29.60 -1.06
C ILE A 56 -7.64 -30.50 -0.46
N ILE A 57 -6.80 -29.92 0.39
CA ILE A 57 -5.80 -30.62 1.20
C ILE A 57 -5.81 -30.12 2.63
N GLU A 58 -5.36 -30.96 3.55
CA GLU A 58 -5.14 -30.60 4.97
C GLU A 58 -3.69 -30.87 5.41
N ASP A 59 -2.83 -31.37 4.52
CA ASP A 59 -1.46 -31.73 4.89
C ASP A 59 -0.58 -30.49 5.11
N ALA A 60 0.24 -30.56 6.16
CA ALA A 60 1.05 -29.43 6.59
C ALA A 60 2.18 -29.06 5.62
N ALA A 61 2.65 -29.99 4.77
CA ALA A 61 3.72 -29.73 3.83
C ALA A 61 3.22 -28.87 2.66
N THR A 62 2.12 -29.28 2.03
CA THR A 62 1.48 -28.54 0.94
C THR A 62 0.95 -27.19 1.41
N ARG A 63 0.31 -27.15 2.60
CA ARG A 63 -0.16 -25.89 3.22
C ARG A 63 0.96 -24.86 3.33
N ARG A 64 2.14 -25.24 3.84
CA ARG A 64 3.29 -24.32 3.94
C ARG A 64 3.72 -23.79 2.57
N LEU A 65 3.92 -24.67 1.60
CA LEU A 65 4.34 -24.29 0.25
C LEU A 65 3.33 -23.34 -0.42
N MET A 66 2.03 -23.57 -0.23
CA MET A 66 0.99 -22.71 -0.78
C MET A 66 0.92 -21.35 -0.10
N VAL A 67 1.12 -21.28 1.22
CA VAL A 67 1.24 -20.02 1.94
C VAL A 67 2.46 -19.25 1.47
N GLU A 68 3.63 -19.87 1.42
CA GLU A 68 4.87 -19.27 0.93
C GLU A 68 4.73 -18.74 -0.50
N LYS A 69 4.12 -19.51 -1.39
CA LYS A 69 3.78 -19.09 -2.76
C LYS A 69 2.91 -17.82 -2.78
N ARG A 70 1.89 -17.73 -1.92
CA ARG A 70 1.02 -16.54 -1.85
C ARG A 70 1.77 -15.33 -1.28
N LEU A 71 2.65 -15.55 -0.29
CA LEU A 71 3.50 -14.50 0.29
C LEU A 71 4.57 -14.01 -0.69
N ALA A 72 5.11 -14.87 -1.56
CA ALA A 72 6.07 -14.47 -2.59
C ALA A 72 5.50 -13.39 -3.53
N LYS A 73 4.20 -13.44 -3.82
CA LYS A 73 3.50 -12.40 -4.60
C LYS A 73 3.47 -11.05 -3.87
N LEU A 74 3.35 -11.03 -2.53
CA LEU A 74 3.41 -9.78 -1.76
C LEU A 74 4.80 -9.14 -1.85
N LYS A 75 5.87 -9.95 -1.87
CA LYS A 75 7.23 -9.45 -2.08
C LYS A 75 7.41 -8.83 -3.45
N ALA A 76 6.88 -9.46 -4.50
CA ALA A 76 6.89 -8.89 -5.84
C ALA A 76 6.08 -7.59 -5.91
N LEU A 77 4.88 -7.58 -5.31
CA LEU A 77 4.04 -6.38 -5.21
C LEU A 77 4.77 -5.22 -4.54
N ALA A 78 5.48 -5.46 -3.43
CA ALA A 78 6.25 -4.42 -2.74
C ALA A 78 7.27 -3.70 -3.63
N ALA A 79 7.83 -4.38 -4.64
CA ALA A 79 8.77 -3.80 -5.59
C ALA A 79 8.09 -2.98 -6.70
N GLU A 80 6.77 -3.15 -6.89
CA GLU A 80 5.95 -2.43 -7.86
C GLU A 80 5.15 -1.27 -7.24
N MET A 81 5.15 -1.13 -5.91
CA MET A 81 4.47 -0.05 -5.20
C MET A 81 5.12 1.30 -5.52
N ASP A 82 4.30 2.32 -5.72
CA ASP A 82 4.79 3.69 -5.85
C ASP A 82 5.16 4.26 -4.48
N GLU A 83 6.35 4.86 -4.36
CA GLU A 83 6.70 5.63 -3.16
C GLU A 83 5.78 6.84 -3.00
N PRO A 84 5.45 7.24 -1.76
CA PRO A 84 4.53 8.35 -1.51
C PRO A 84 5.03 9.65 -2.15
N GLU A 85 4.09 10.44 -2.66
CA GLU A 85 4.36 11.70 -3.34
C GLU A 85 4.83 12.75 -2.33
N LEU A 86 5.97 13.37 -2.61
CA LEU A 86 6.48 14.50 -1.83
C LEU A 86 6.07 15.81 -2.50
N TYR A 87 5.50 16.71 -1.70
CA TYR A 87 5.20 18.08 -2.09
C TYR A 87 5.81 19.06 -1.08
N GLY A 88 6.39 20.16 -1.56
CA GLY A 88 7.11 21.14 -0.74
C GLY A 88 8.61 20.88 -0.66
N ASP A 89 9.25 21.48 0.34
CA ASP A 89 10.71 21.45 0.51
C ASP A 89 11.16 20.11 1.15
N PRO A 90 12.04 19.31 0.52
CA PRO A 90 12.57 18.08 1.11
C PRO A 90 13.38 18.28 2.40
N ASP A 91 13.82 19.51 2.68
CA ASP A 91 14.53 19.89 3.91
C ASP A 91 13.62 20.62 4.91
N ALA A 92 12.30 20.45 4.77
CA ALA A 92 11.32 21.00 5.68
C ALA A 92 11.47 20.47 7.12
N GLU A 93 11.23 21.35 8.10
CA GLU A 93 11.22 20.98 9.51
C GLU A 93 9.92 20.28 9.92
N ILE A 94 8.82 20.57 9.21
CA ILE A 94 7.49 20.03 9.46
C ILE A 94 7.13 19.04 8.35
N LEU A 95 6.79 17.81 8.72
CA LEU A 95 6.33 16.78 7.80
C LEU A 95 4.85 16.47 8.04
N LEU A 96 4.01 16.72 7.05
CA LEU A 96 2.61 16.29 7.02
C LEU A 96 2.51 14.96 6.28
N LEU A 97 1.86 13.97 6.89
CA LEU A 97 1.60 12.66 6.31
C LEU A 97 0.10 12.53 6.03
N GLY A 98 -0.27 12.06 4.84
CA GLY A 98 -1.69 11.87 4.49
C GLY A 98 -1.88 10.80 3.43
N TRP A 99 -3.14 10.41 3.22
CA TRP A 99 -3.53 9.44 2.20
C TRP A 99 -4.96 9.73 1.72
N GLY A 100 -5.32 9.24 0.54
CA GLY A 100 -6.65 9.45 -0.03
C GLY A 100 -7.02 10.92 -0.21
N SER A 101 -8.23 11.30 0.22
CA SER A 101 -8.80 12.63 -0.04
C SER A 101 -8.10 13.81 0.64
N THR A 102 -7.17 13.56 1.57
CA THR A 102 -6.46 14.64 2.28
C THR A 102 -5.43 15.35 1.41
N TYR A 103 -5.05 14.83 0.23
CA TYR A 103 -4.00 15.41 -0.62
C TYR A 103 -4.18 16.91 -0.87
N GLY A 104 -5.34 17.31 -1.41
CA GLY A 104 -5.58 18.72 -1.78
C GLY A 104 -5.56 19.66 -0.57
N VAL A 105 -6.12 19.19 0.56
CA VAL A 105 -6.16 19.94 1.81
C VAL A 105 -4.76 20.14 2.38
N LEU A 106 -3.95 19.09 2.41
CA LEU A 106 -2.60 19.12 2.96
C LEU A 106 -1.63 19.89 2.06
N ARG A 107 -1.79 19.78 0.74
CA ARG A 107 -0.99 20.55 -0.22
C ARG A 107 -1.20 22.05 0.00
N GLU A 108 -2.45 22.48 0.11
CA GLU A 108 -2.76 23.88 0.40
C GLU A 108 -2.32 24.29 1.82
N ALA A 109 -2.40 23.38 2.80
CA ALA A 109 -1.86 23.65 4.14
C ALA A 109 -0.35 23.90 4.12
N VAL A 110 0.42 23.13 3.32
CA VAL A 110 1.85 23.38 3.10
C VAL A 110 2.09 24.77 2.53
N ASP A 111 1.35 25.18 1.49
CA ASP A 111 1.49 26.50 0.87
C ASP A 111 1.20 27.65 1.86
N ARG A 112 0.17 27.48 2.70
CA ARG A 112 -0.20 28.42 3.75
C ARG A 112 0.85 28.50 4.86
N LEU A 113 1.40 27.37 5.29
CA LEU A 113 2.49 27.33 6.27
C LEU A 113 3.75 28.00 5.72
N PHE A 114 4.09 27.75 4.45
CA PHE A 114 5.19 28.40 3.77
C PHE A 114 5.03 29.93 3.73
N THR A 115 3.83 30.41 3.40
CA THR A 115 3.51 31.85 3.41
C THR A 115 3.62 32.46 4.82
N ALA A 116 3.40 31.66 5.87
CA ALA A 116 3.59 32.06 7.26
C ALA A 116 5.05 31.92 7.75
N GLY A 117 6.00 31.60 6.88
CA GLY A 117 7.43 31.48 7.22
C GLY A 117 7.83 30.13 7.82
N LEU A 118 6.95 29.13 7.80
CA LEU A 118 7.21 27.79 8.31
C LEU A 118 7.58 26.84 7.17
N LYS A 119 8.69 26.12 7.30
CA LYS A 119 9.14 25.13 6.32
C LYS A 119 8.40 23.81 6.53
N ALA A 120 7.43 23.54 5.67
CA ALA A 120 6.63 22.32 5.72
C ALA A 120 6.69 21.54 4.39
N ALA A 121 6.55 20.22 4.49
CA ALA A 121 6.39 19.33 3.36
C ALA A 121 5.24 18.35 3.61
N LEU A 122 4.65 17.86 2.53
CA LEU A 122 3.64 16.81 2.52
C LEU A 122 4.25 15.55 1.91
N LEU A 123 4.12 14.43 2.61
CA LEU A 123 4.32 13.10 2.07
C LEU A 123 2.97 12.37 2.00
N HIS A 124 2.47 12.13 0.79
CA HIS A 124 1.12 11.60 0.55
C HIS A 124 1.15 10.21 -0.09
N PHE A 125 0.41 9.28 0.51
CA PHE A 125 0.36 7.89 0.09
C PHE A 125 -0.83 7.65 -0.86
N SER A 126 -0.51 7.17 -2.07
CA SER A 126 -1.48 6.50 -2.94
C SER A 126 -1.55 5.00 -2.65
N ASP A 127 -0.41 4.42 -2.33
CA ASP A 127 -0.17 3.00 -2.12
C ASP A 127 0.16 2.76 -0.64
N LEU A 128 -0.58 1.86 0.04
CA LEU A 128 -0.49 1.65 1.49
C LEU A 128 0.04 0.27 1.92
N TRP A 129 -0.25 -0.79 1.16
CA TRP A 129 0.11 -2.15 1.55
C TRP A 129 0.56 -3.02 0.37
N PRO A 130 1.79 -3.59 0.42
CA PRO A 130 2.84 -3.40 1.42
C PRO A 130 3.27 -1.94 1.55
N LEU A 131 3.67 -1.49 2.75
CA LEU A 131 3.96 -0.07 2.99
C LEU A 131 5.25 0.36 2.25
N PRO A 132 5.18 1.30 1.28
CA PRO A 132 6.38 1.88 0.67
C PRO A 132 7.03 2.86 1.65
N ALA A 133 8.09 2.41 2.31
CA ALA A 133 8.64 3.07 3.49
C ALA A 133 9.99 3.77 3.25
N SER A 134 10.57 3.71 2.04
CA SER A 134 11.93 4.21 1.82
C SER A 134 12.01 5.73 2.03
N ARG A 135 11.19 6.48 1.30
CA ARG A 135 11.11 7.95 1.41
C ARG A 135 10.52 8.39 2.73
N LEU A 136 9.54 7.64 3.25
CA LEU A 136 8.95 7.87 4.57
C LEU A 136 10.02 7.80 5.67
N THR A 137 10.86 6.77 5.67
CA THR A 137 11.86 6.54 6.71
C THR A 137 12.90 7.67 6.73
N ASP A 138 13.38 8.07 5.56
CA ASP A 138 14.32 9.18 5.42
C ASP A 138 13.74 10.51 5.95
N LEU A 139 12.57 10.91 5.43
CA LEU A 139 11.96 12.20 5.80
C LEU A 139 11.49 12.24 7.25
N LEU A 140 10.86 11.16 7.74
CA LEU A 140 10.34 11.12 9.11
C LEU A 140 11.46 11.12 10.17
N THR A 141 12.64 10.58 9.84
CA THR A 141 13.81 10.61 10.74
C THR A 141 14.42 12.00 10.84
N ARG A 142 14.33 12.81 9.77
CA ARG A 142 14.89 14.17 9.70
C ARG A 142 13.92 15.25 10.15
N ALA A 143 12.61 14.99 10.07
CA ALA A 143 11.58 15.95 10.46
C ALA A 143 11.69 16.31 11.94
N LYS A 144 11.64 17.61 12.24
CA LYS A 144 11.59 18.12 13.62
C LYS A 144 10.20 17.95 14.22
N TYR A 145 9.16 18.12 13.40
CA TYR A 145 7.77 17.90 13.75
C TYR A 145 7.09 17.03 12.70
N SER A 146 6.27 16.07 13.13
CA SER A 146 5.53 15.21 12.19
C SER A 146 4.06 15.06 12.58
N PHE A 147 3.19 15.19 11.59
CA PHE A 147 1.74 15.14 11.76
C PHE A 147 1.14 14.12 10.78
N CYS A 148 0.40 13.14 11.29
CA CYS A 148 -0.42 12.28 10.45
C CYS A 148 -1.85 12.83 10.41
N VAL A 149 -2.34 13.17 9.23
CA VAL A 149 -3.67 13.76 9.04
C VAL A 149 -4.56 12.76 8.33
N GLU A 150 -5.60 12.30 9.02
CA GLU A 150 -6.47 11.24 8.49
C GLU A 150 -7.91 11.32 9.00
N ASN A 151 -8.84 10.92 8.13
CA ASN A 151 -10.27 10.91 8.41
C ASN A 151 -10.72 9.60 9.09
N ASN A 152 -10.13 9.27 10.23
CA ASN A 152 -10.56 8.16 11.07
C ASN A 152 -10.24 8.43 12.55
N ALA A 153 -10.92 7.74 13.46
CA ALA A 153 -10.85 8.03 14.89
C ALA A 153 -9.63 7.42 15.62
N VAL A 154 -8.90 6.50 14.97
CA VAL A 154 -7.90 5.65 15.66
C VAL A 154 -6.48 5.81 15.13
N GLY A 155 -6.28 6.67 14.13
CA GLY A 155 -4.96 6.93 13.59
C GLY A 155 -4.35 5.73 12.85
N GLN A 156 -5.09 5.18 11.87
CA GLN A 156 -4.72 3.92 11.21
C GLN A 156 -3.41 4.01 10.41
N LEU A 157 -3.16 5.10 9.69
CA LEU A 157 -1.92 5.27 8.91
C LEU A 157 -0.73 5.40 9.85
N ALA A 158 -0.81 6.23 10.89
CA ALA A 158 0.26 6.36 11.87
C ALA A 158 0.54 5.03 12.60
N SER A 159 -0.50 4.25 12.91
CA SER A 159 -0.35 2.89 13.48
C SER A 159 0.34 1.93 12.52
N LEU A 160 -0.02 1.98 11.23
CA LEU A 160 0.62 1.17 10.19
C LEU A 160 2.10 1.53 10.05
N ILE A 161 2.42 2.82 9.99
CA ILE A 161 3.80 3.33 9.93
C ILE A 161 4.60 2.78 11.11
N ARG A 162 4.10 2.96 12.34
CA ARG A 162 4.78 2.45 13.54
C ARG A 162 5.00 0.95 13.50
N ARG A 163 4.00 0.18 13.04
CA ARG A 163 4.08 -1.27 12.92
C ARG A 163 5.13 -1.74 11.91
N GLN A 164 5.31 -1.01 10.80
CA GLN A 164 6.18 -1.45 9.70
C GLN A 164 7.60 -0.91 9.80
N THR A 165 7.79 0.29 10.32
CA THR A 165 9.11 0.95 10.35
C THR A 165 9.68 1.07 11.76
N GLY A 166 8.84 0.92 12.79
CA GLY A 166 9.22 1.26 14.16
C GLY A 166 9.32 2.76 14.40
N LEU A 167 9.10 3.62 13.41
CA LEU A 167 9.11 5.07 13.59
C LEU A 167 7.76 5.56 14.15
N MET A 168 7.80 6.62 14.96
CA MET A 168 6.61 7.22 15.53
C MET A 168 6.33 8.55 14.83
N VAL A 169 5.09 8.72 14.37
CA VAL A 169 4.61 10.04 13.98
C VAL A 169 4.24 10.79 15.25
N GLU A 170 4.77 11.99 15.43
CA GLU A 170 4.69 12.71 16.72
C GLU A 170 3.25 13.05 17.09
N ARG A 171 2.46 13.53 16.12
CA ARG A 171 1.06 13.93 16.35
C ARG A 171 0.13 13.42 15.28
N GLN A 172 -1.13 13.27 15.67
CA GLN A 172 -2.21 12.84 14.79
C GLN A 172 -3.29 13.93 14.78
N ILE A 173 -3.66 14.39 13.58
CA ILE A 173 -4.78 15.31 13.35
C ILE A 173 -5.91 14.47 12.77
N LEU A 174 -6.88 14.14 13.63
CA LEU A 174 -7.94 13.18 13.32
C LEU A 174 -9.29 13.87 13.18
N LYS A 175 -10.07 13.48 12.18
CA LYS A 175 -11.45 13.96 11.99
C LYS A 175 -12.37 12.84 11.57
N TYR A 176 -13.46 12.68 12.30
CA TYR A 176 -14.38 11.55 12.18
C TYR A 176 -15.86 11.98 12.32
N ASP A 177 -16.14 13.25 12.00
CA ASP A 177 -17.48 13.85 12.02
C ASP A 177 -18.22 13.74 10.67
N GLY A 178 -17.63 13.02 9.70
CA GLY A 178 -18.18 12.86 8.35
C GLY A 178 -17.89 14.02 7.39
N ARG A 179 -17.16 15.05 7.81
CA ARG A 179 -16.81 16.20 6.95
C ARG A 179 -15.34 16.14 6.52
N PRO A 180 -15.00 16.67 5.33
CA PRO A 180 -13.60 16.81 4.94
C PRO A 180 -12.88 17.79 5.86
N PHE A 181 -11.56 17.66 5.93
CA PHE A 181 -10.72 18.70 6.51
C PHE A 181 -10.77 19.97 5.67
N LEU A 182 -10.65 21.12 6.33
CA LEU A 182 -10.35 22.39 5.69
C LEU A 182 -8.85 22.68 5.86
N PRO A 183 -8.17 23.30 4.87
CA PRO A 183 -6.75 23.63 4.99
C PRO A 183 -6.42 24.46 6.23
N GLY A 184 -7.31 25.41 6.59
CA GLY A 184 -7.16 26.24 7.78
C GLY A 184 -7.20 25.46 9.10
N GLU A 185 -7.97 24.36 9.18
CA GLU A 185 -8.01 23.50 10.37
C GLU A 185 -6.63 22.85 10.58
N VAL A 186 -6.04 22.31 9.51
CA VAL A 186 -4.72 21.66 9.57
C VAL A 186 -3.63 22.67 9.93
N VAL A 187 -3.62 23.84 9.28
CA VAL A 187 -2.64 24.91 9.56
C VAL A 187 -2.72 25.33 11.02
N GLN A 188 -3.93 25.51 11.56
CA GLN A 188 -4.13 25.90 12.95
C GLN A 188 -3.60 24.83 13.92
N GLU A 189 -3.87 23.55 13.66
CA GLU A 189 -3.34 22.46 14.49
C GLU A 189 -1.81 22.39 14.43
N VAL A 190 -1.19 22.58 13.27
CA VAL A 190 0.27 22.59 13.14
C VAL A 190 0.87 23.75 13.94
N GLN A 191 0.36 24.97 13.76
CA GLN A 191 0.87 26.17 14.44
C GLN A 191 0.73 26.14 15.97
N ARG A 192 -0.20 25.36 16.52
CA ARG A 192 -0.31 25.18 17.99
C ARG A 192 0.84 24.37 18.59
N HIS A 193 1.58 23.63 17.79
CA HIS A 193 2.56 22.64 18.26
C HIS A 193 3.99 22.91 17.76
N VAL A 194 4.17 23.93 16.93
CA VAL A 194 5.47 24.36 16.37
C VAL A 194 5.92 25.62 17.08
#